data_AF-A0A969L1X8-F1
#
_entry.id   AF-A0A969L1X8-F1
#
_cell.length_a   1.000
_cell.length_b   1.000
_cell.length_c   1.000
_cell.angle_alpha   90.00
_cell.angle_beta   90.00
_cell.angle_gamma   90.00
#
_symmetry.space_group_name_H-M   'P 1'
#
loop_
_entity.id
_entity.type
_entity.pdbx_description
1 polymer ?
#
loop_
_entity_poly.entity_id
_entity_poly.type
_entity_poly.pdbx_seq_one_letter_code
_entity_poly.pdbx_strand_id
1 'polypeptide(L)'
;VAGSERYWVGEIAGGAPAQRDRPAEFRTEKVDGAALQARLDASLSHSRATLARLTLADLETRRPAMDRTEVTVAWALLHSLEHVATHLGQMQMTRRMWEQQNQA
;
A
#
# COMPACT_ATOMS: atom_id res chain seq x y z
N VAL A 1 2.52 -3.22 3.64
CA VAL A 1 1.53 -3.14 2.54
C VAL A 1 0.58 -1.96 2.71
N ALA A 2 -0.38 -1.98 3.64
CA ALA A 2 -1.41 -0.93 3.80
C ALA A 2 -0.87 0.52 3.89
N GLY A 3 0.16 0.78 4.71
CA GLY A 3 0.75 2.12 4.81
C GLY A 3 1.40 2.62 3.51
N SER A 4 2.03 1.71 2.75
CA SER A 4 2.64 2.03 1.45
C SER A 4 1.57 2.35 0.41
N GLU A 5 0.47 1.61 0.39
CA GLU A 5 -0.64 1.84 -0.54
C GLU A 5 -1.34 3.19 -0.26
N ARG A 6 -1.60 3.51 1.02
CA ARG A 6 -2.13 4.83 1.41
C ARG A 6 -1.22 5.98 0.98
N TYR A 7 0.09 5.76 1.00
CA TYR A 7 1.04 6.75 0.51
C TYR A 7 0.99 6.90 -1.01
N TRP A 8 1.26 5.83 -1.75
CA TRP A 8 1.40 5.90 -3.20
C TRP A 8 0.08 6.19 -3.91
N VAL A 9 -1.02 5.56 -3.48
CA VAL A 9 -2.34 5.79 -4.07
C VAL A 9 -2.98 7.04 -3.48
N GLY A 10 -3.00 7.19 -2.17
CA GLY A 10 -3.68 8.31 -1.50
C GLY A 10 -2.99 9.64 -1.69
N GLU A 11 -1.72 9.72 -1.29
CA GLU A 11 -0.97 10.98 -1.27
C GLU A 11 -0.36 11.33 -2.61
N ILE A 12 0.39 10.41 -3.20
CA ILE A 12 1.11 10.69 -4.44
C ILE A 12 0.13 10.74 -5.62
N ALA A 13 -0.65 9.69 -5.86
CA ALA A 13 -1.61 9.70 -6.95
C ALA A 13 -2.82 10.62 -6.68
N GLY A 14 -3.37 10.59 -5.46
CA GLY A 14 -4.56 11.37 -5.09
C GLY A 14 -4.32 12.83 -4.71
N GLY A 15 -3.06 13.25 -4.56
CA GLY A 15 -2.68 14.64 -4.23
C GLY A 15 -3.11 15.13 -2.84
N ALA A 16 -3.53 14.22 -1.94
CA ALA A 16 -4.01 14.57 -0.61
C ALA A 16 -3.05 14.03 0.47
N PRO A 17 -2.53 14.83 1.40
CA PRO A 17 -1.58 14.36 2.41
C PRO A 17 -2.12 13.14 3.16
N ALA A 18 -1.39 12.02 3.19
CA ALA A 18 -1.89 10.79 3.80
C ALA A 18 -1.82 10.80 5.34
N GLN A 19 -1.38 11.90 5.98
CA GLN A 19 -1.17 12.04 7.43
C GLN A 19 -0.60 10.74 8.05
N ARG A 20 0.54 10.31 7.51
CA ARG A 20 1.12 9.00 7.86
C ARG A 20 1.74 9.01 9.26
N ASP A 21 1.28 8.10 10.11
CA ASP A 21 1.99 7.70 11.33
C ASP A 21 2.91 6.51 11.00
N ARG A 22 4.13 6.82 10.56
CA ARG A 22 5.09 5.80 10.13
C ARG A 22 5.50 4.84 11.26
N PRO A 23 5.76 5.27 12.50
CA PRO A 23 5.97 4.34 13.61
C PRO A 23 4.80 3.36 13.82
N ALA A 24 3.55 3.81 13.67
CA ALA A 24 2.38 2.93 13.78
C ALA A 24 2.32 1.83 12.73
N GLU A 25 2.80 2.11 11.51
CA GLU A 25 2.81 1.14 10.41
C GLU A 25 3.64 -0.10 10.72
N PHE A 26 4.63 0.00 11.62
CA PHE A 26 5.54 -1.10 11.99
C PHE A 26 5.26 -1.69 13.38
N ARG A 27 4.20 -1.27 14.08
CA ARG A 27 3.81 -1.90 15.35
C ARG A 27 3.22 -3.28 15.07
N THR A 28 3.97 -4.31 15.48
CA THR A 28 3.61 -5.74 15.30
C THR A 28 3.13 -6.41 16.59
N GLU A 29 3.39 -5.80 17.75
CA GLU A 29 2.94 -6.34 19.04
C GLU A 29 1.48 -6.01 19.32
N LYS A 30 0.77 -6.94 19.96
CA LYS A 30 -0.64 -6.78 20.39
C LYS A 30 -1.60 -6.42 19.23
N VAL A 31 -1.29 -6.86 18.02
CA VAL A 31 -2.16 -6.73 16.85
C VAL A 31 -2.66 -8.12 16.47
N ASP A 32 -3.97 -8.34 16.55
CA ASP A 32 -4.59 -9.59 16.13
C ASP A 32 -4.90 -9.61 14.61
N GLY A 33 -5.30 -10.76 14.10
CA GLY A 33 -5.62 -10.93 12.68
C GLY A 33 -6.78 -10.05 12.21
N ALA A 34 -7.79 -9.83 13.05
CA ALA A 34 -8.94 -8.98 12.71
C ALA A 34 -8.52 -7.52 12.54
N ALA A 35 -7.65 -7.02 13.41
CA ALA A 35 -7.08 -5.68 13.32
C ALA A 35 -6.21 -5.52 12.07
N LEU A 36 -5.44 -6.55 11.67
CA LEU A 36 -4.69 -6.53 10.41
C LEU A 36 -5.59 -6.49 9.18
N GLN A 37 -6.66 -7.29 9.18
CA GLN A 37 -7.64 -7.31 8.08
C GLN A 37 -8.34 -5.96 7.95
N ALA A 38 -8.80 -5.37 9.06
CA ALA A 38 -9.41 -4.05 9.07
C ALA A 38 -8.49 -2.95 8.51
N ARG A 39 -7.16 -3.04 8.75
CA ARG A 39 -6.19 -2.10 8.16
C ARG A 39 -6.11 -2.25 6.64
N LEU A 40 -6.15 -3.47 6.11
CA LEU A 40 -6.17 -3.73 4.67
C LEU A 40 -7.48 -3.23 4.04
N ASP A 41 -8.63 -3.49 4.67
CA ASP A 41 -9.93 -3.04 4.18
C ASP A 41 -10.04 -1.50 4.15
N ALA A 42 -9.52 -0.83 5.17
CA ALA A 42 -9.43 0.63 5.22
C ALA A 42 -8.52 1.18 4.11
N SER A 43 -7.38 0.53 3.85
CA SER A 43 -6.46 0.88 2.76
C SER A 43 -7.14 0.74 1.40
N LEU A 44 -7.78 -0.40 1.15
CA LEU A 44 -8.49 -0.68 -0.10
C LEU A 44 -9.64 0.31 -0.34
N SER A 45 -10.43 0.60 0.70
CA SER A 45 -11.52 1.58 0.61
C SER A 45 -11.01 2.97 0.26
N HIS A 46 -9.88 3.37 0.87
CA HIS A 46 -9.22 4.63 0.56
C HIS A 46 -8.69 4.67 -0.88
N SER A 47 -8.02 3.61 -1.33
CA SER A 47 -7.55 3.47 -2.72
C SER A 47 -8.71 3.62 -3.72
N ARG A 48 -9.84 2.94 -3.48
CA ARG A 48 -11.03 3.05 -4.33
C ARG A 48 -11.58 4.47 -4.39
N ALA A 49 -11.69 5.14 -3.25
CA ALA A 49 -12.16 6.52 -3.19
C ALA A 49 -11.22 7.49 -3.92
N THR A 50 -9.91 7.25 -3.90
CA THR A 50 -8.95 8.05 -4.65
C THR A 50 -9.05 7.79 -6.16
N LEU A 51 -9.04 6.52 -6.57
CA LEU A 51 -9.15 6.14 -7.98
C LEU A 51 -10.44 6.66 -8.63
N ALA A 52 -11.56 6.68 -7.89
CA ALA A 52 -12.84 7.19 -8.40
C ALA A 52 -12.84 8.69 -8.74
N ARG A 53 -11.85 9.45 -8.26
CA ARG A 53 -11.72 10.90 -8.52
C ARG A 53 -10.68 11.23 -9.58
N LEU A 54 -9.88 10.26 -10.01
CA LEU A 54 -8.83 10.47 -11.01
C LEU A 54 -9.40 10.40 -12.42
N THR A 55 -8.90 11.27 -13.27
CA THR A 55 -9.13 11.28 -14.71
C THR A 55 -7.91 10.70 -15.44
N LEU A 56 -8.06 10.39 -16.73
CA LEU A 56 -6.93 9.95 -17.55
C LEU A 56 -5.85 11.04 -17.68
N ALA A 57 -6.23 12.31 -17.72
CA ALA A 57 -5.27 13.42 -17.79
C ALA A 57 -4.42 13.53 -16.52
N ASP A 58 -4.98 13.16 -15.36
CA ASP A 58 -4.22 13.18 -14.10
C ASP A 58 -3.03 12.22 -14.13
N LEU A 59 -3.10 11.14 -14.92
CA LEU A 59 -2.03 10.13 -15.03
C LEU A 59 -0.67 10.71 -15.46
N GLU A 60 -0.69 11.78 -16.25
CA GLU A 60 0.52 12.45 -16.74
C GLU A 60 1.10 13.46 -15.74
N THR A 61 0.34 13.82 -14.71
CA THR A 61 0.75 14.82 -13.72
C THR A 61 1.93 14.31 -12.89
N ARG A 62 2.93 15.17 -12.69
CA ARG A 62 4.11 14.88 -11.85
C ARG A 62 3.89 15.35 -10.41
N ARG A 63 4.36 14.55 -9.46
CA ARG A 63 4.26 14.80 -8.02
C ARG A 63 5.59 14.48 -7.33
N PRO A 64 6.01 15.28 -6.35
CA PRO A 64 7.19 14.97 -5.55
C PRO A 64 6.93 13.74 -4.68
N ALA A 65 7.92 12.86 -4.55
CA ALA A 65 7.87 11.71 -3.67
C ALA A 65 9.03 11.74 -2.66
N MET A 66 8.91 11.06 -1.53
CA MET A 66 9.91 11.13 -0.45
C MET A 66 11.30 10.63 -0.87
N ASP A 67 11.37 9.65 -1.77
CA ASP A 67 12.59 8.97 -2.19
C ASP A 67 12.99 9.32 -3.64
N ARG A 68 12.22 10.18 -4.31
CA ARG A 68 12.40 10.52 -5.73
C ARG A 68 12.04 11.98 -5.95
N THR A 69 12.82 12.66 -6.79
CA THR A 69 12.57 14.07 -7.12
C THR A 69 11.13 14.30 -7.56
N GLU A 70 10.66 13.53 -8.55
CA GLU A 70 9.26 13.50 -8.97
C GLU A 70 8.91 12.19 -9.67
N VAL A 71 7.65 11.78 -9.58
CA VAL A 71 7.06 10.66 -10.34
C VAL A 71 5.74 11.07 -10.95
N THR A 72 5.30 10.38 -12.01
CA THR A 72 3.95 10.59 -12.54
C THR A 72 2.91 9.87 -11.69
N VAL A 73 1.65 10.33 -11.72
CA VAL A 73 0.52 9.63 -11.10
C VAL A 73 0.42 8.19 -11.65
N ALA A 74 0.58 8.00 -12.96
CA ALA A 74 0.61 6.66 -13.56
C ALA A 74 1.69 5.76 -12.95
N TRP A 75 2.90 6.30 -12.78
CA TRP A 75 4.00 5.57 -12.17
C TRP A 75 3.70 5.18 -10.73
N ALA A 76 3.13 6.11 -9.93
CA ALA A 76 2.79 5.85 -8.53
C ALA A 76 1.75 4.72 -8.39
N LEU A 77 0.74 4.70 -9.26
CA LEU A 77 -0.28 3.65 -9.29
C LEU A 77 0.31 2.30 -9.68
N LEU A 78 1.14 2.25 -10.73
CA LEU A 78 1.81 1.03 -11.16
C LEU A 78 2.74 0.50 -10.06
N HIS A 79 3.55 1.38 -9.47
CA HIS A 79 4.48 1.02 -8.40
C HIS A 79 3.74 0.45 -7.18
N SER A 80 2.59 1.03 -6.81
CA SER A 80 1.76 0.51 -5.72
C SER A 80 1.26 -0.91 -6.03
N LEU A 81 0.85 -1.18 -7.27
CA LEU A 81 0.39 -2.50 -7.69
C LEU A 81 1.51 -3.55 -7.65
N GLU A 82 2.68 -3.22 -8.20
CA GLU A 82 3.89 -4.07 -8.16
C GLU A 82 4.30 -4.41 -6.72
N HIS A 83 4.25 -3.40 -5.84
CA HIS A 83 4.59 -3.54 -4.44
C HIS A 83 3.62 -4.48 -3.70
N VAL A 84 2.30 -4.36 -3.93
CA VAL A 84 1.30 -5.27 -3.35
C VAL A 84 1.53 -6.70 -3.83
N ALA A 85 1.72 -6.91 -5.14
CA ALA A 85 1.96 -8.23 -5.71
C ALA A 85 3.22 -8.90 -5.13
N THR A 86 4.31 -8.13 -5.00
CA THR A 86 5.57 -8.60 -4.41
C THR A 86 5.38 -9.09 -2.98
N HIS A 87 4.71 -8.29 -2.14
CA HIS A 87 4.49 -8.67 -0.75
C HIS A 87 3.48 -9.81 -0.59
N LEU A 88 2.48 -9.91 -1.47
CA LEU A 88 1.58 -11.07 -1.47
C LEU A 88 2.36 -12.36 -1.74
N GLY A 89 3.28 -12.35 -2.70
CA GLY A 89 4.18 -13.48 -2.97
C GLY A 89 5.01 -13.86 -1.74
N GLN A 90 5.61 -12.87 -1.07
CA GLN A 90 6.37 -13.09 0.17
C GLN A 90 5.51 -13.71 1.28
N MET A 91 4.29 -13.18 1.51
CA MET A 91 3.37 -13.73 2.51
C MET A 91 2.98 -15.18 2.21
N GLN A 92 2.72 -15.49 0.94
CA GLN A 92 2.40 -16.85 0.51
C GLN A 92 3.57 -17.81 0.75
N MET A 93 4.80 -17.39 0.47
CA MET A 93 6.01 -18.18 0.74
C MET A 93 6.21 -18.40 2.24
N THR A 94 6.10 -17.35 3.05
CA THR A 94 6.22 -17.44 4.52
C THR A 94 5.19 -18.40 5.10
N ARG A 95 3.92 -18.32 4.66
CA ARG A 95 2.88 -19.26 5.07
C ARG A 95 3.26 -20.70 4.74
N ARG A 96 3.70 -20.97 3.51
CA ARG A 96 4.10 -22.33 3.08
C ARG A 96 5.26 -22.87 3.93
N MET A 97 6.27 -22.06 4.22
CA MET A 97 7.40 -22.48 5.07
C MET A 97 6.95 -22.81 6.50
N TRP A 98 6.05 -22.00 7.06
CA TRP A 98 5.47 -22.26 8.38
C TRP A 98 4.64 -23.55 8.40
N GLU A 99 3.81 -23.78 7.37
CA GLU A 99 3.04 -25.04 7.23
C GLU A 99 3.96 -26.26 7.15
N GLN A 100 5.04 -26.17 6.38
CA GLN A 100 6.03 -27.25 6.26
C GLN A 100 6.73 -27.55 7.59
N GLN A 101 7.08 -26.51 8.36
CA GLN A 101 7.70 -26.69 9.68
C GLN A 101 6.77 -27.36 10.70
N ASN A 102 5.48 -27.06 10.65
CA ASN A 102 4.50 -27.63 11.60
C ASN A 102 3.94 -29.00 11.17
N GLN A 103 4.32 -29.50 10.00
CA GLN A 103 3.99 -30.85 9.51
C GLN A 103 5.10 -31.88 9.80
N ALA A 104 6.27 -31.43 10.27
CA ALA A 104 7.41 -32.25 10.68
C ALA A 104 7.41 -32.44 12.21
#